data_AF-A0A699JA48-F1
#
_entry.id   AF-A0A699JA48-F1
#
_cell.length_a   1.000
_cell.length_b   1.000
_cell.length_c   1.000
_cell.angle_alpha   90.00
_cell.angle_beta   90.00
_cell.angle_gamma   90.00
#
_symmetry.space_group_name_H-M   'P 1'
#
loop_
_entity.id
_entity.type
_entity.pdbx_description
1 polymer ?
#
loop_
_entity_poly.entity_id
_entity_poly.type
_entity_poly.pdbx_seq_one_letter_code
_entity_poly.pdbx_strand_id
1 'polypeptide(L)'
;MQQLIVDFRDMPRCVINQVEEVSSVKALKQDASNEERSLSAQTLAARASQRKISEKTQELGKLIPDGQKMNTVEMFQVAFKYVRESRTSHECMCKSFESFKGDMKKIQV
;
A
#
# COMPACT_ATOMS: atom_id res chain seq x y z
N MET A 1 17.11 20.26 -10.91
CA MET A 1 15.98 19.41 -10.50
C MET A 1 16.37 17.98 -10.77
N GLN A 2 17.00 17.29 -9.80
CA GLN A 2 17.42 15.90 -9.97
C GLN A 2 16.23 14.98 -9.67
N GLN A 3 15.86 14.17 -10.65
CA GLN A 3 14.79 13.18 -10.58
C GLN A 3 15.23 12.02 -9.66
N LEU A 4 14.77 11.98 -8.41
CA LEU A 4 15.00 10.84 -7.53
C LEU A 4 13.99 9.73 -7.87
N ILE A 5 14.31 8.95 -8.90
CA ILE A 5 13.70 7.64 -9.10
C ILE A 5 14.26 6.77 -7.97
N VAL A 6 13.49 6.56 -6.92
CA VAL A 6 13.79 5.50 -5.96
C VAL A 6 13.77 4.17 -6.73
N ASP A 7 14.94 3.55 -6.88
CA ASP A 7 15.11 2.29 -7.60
C ASP A 7 14.19 1.22 -6.98
N PHE A 8 13.30 0.65 -7.79
CA PHE A 8 12.43 -0.49 -7.43
C PHE A 8 13.21 -1.73 -6.91
N ARG A 9 14.55 -1.72 -6.98
CA ARG A 9 15.44 -2.80 -6.53
C ARG A 9 15.66 -2.86 -5.02
N ASP A 10 15.37 -1.79 -4.28
CA ASP A 10 15.45 -1.76 -2.80
C ASP A 10 14.12 -2.14 -2.10
N MET A 11 13.09 -2.48 -2.87
CA MET A 11 11.79 -2.92 -2.33
C MET A 11 11.88 -4.41 -1.93
N PRO A 12 11.65 -4.80 -0.65
CA PRO A 12 11.63 -6.20 -0.26
C PRO A 12 10.58 -6.98 -1.07
N ARG A 13 10.99 -8.11 -1.65
CA ARG A 13 10.23 -8.96 -2.59
C ARG A 13 8.87 -9.52 -2.09
N CYS A 14 8.35 -9.13 -0.94
CA CYS A 14 7.20 -9.81 -0.32
C CYS A 14 5.81 -9.38 -0.83
N VAL A 15 5.71 -8.52 -1.85
CA VAL A 15 4.43 -7.89 -2.26
C VAL A 15 3.85 -8.41 -3.58
N ILE A 16 4.27 -9.59 -4.06
CA ILE A 16 3.87 -10.09 -5.40
C ILE A 16 2.71 -11.10 -5.36
N ASN A 17 2.31 -11.64 -4.21
CA ASN A 17 1.30 -12.70 -4.19
C ASN A 17 -0.06 -12.22 -3.69
N GLN A 18 -0.93 -11.86 -4.63
CA GLN A 18 -2.39 -12.09 -4.61
C GLN A 18 -3.03 -11.57 -5.91
N VAL A 19 -2.87 -12.30 -7.01
CA VAL A 19 -3.71 -12.16 -8.21
C VAL A 19 -4.10 -13.56 -8.68
N GLU A 20 -4.89 -14.24 -7.88
CA GLU A 20 -5.67 -15.40 -8.34
C GLU A 20 -6.95 -15.45 -7.50
N GLU A 21 -8.03 -15.99 -8.09
CA GLU A 21 -9.44 -15.97 -7.64
C GLU A 21 -10.24 -14.66 -7.91
N VAL A 22 -11.40 -14.64 -8.59
CA VAL A 22 -12.37 -15.70 -8.94
C VAL A 22 -12.97 -15.39 -10.32
N SER A 23 -12.82 -16.33 -11.26
CA SER A 23 -13.60 -16.39 -12.49
C SER A 23 -14.96 -17.00 -12.20
N SER A 24 -15.98 -16.17 -12.01
CA SER A 24 -17.38 -16.51 -12.35
C SER A 24 -18.26 -15.29 -12.16
N VAL A 25 -18.55 -14.57 -13.25
CA VAL A 25 -19.62 -13.58 -13.25
C VAL A 25 -20.67 -14.04 -14.25
N LYS A 26 -21.82 -14.43 -13.71
CA LYS A 26 -22.98 -14.93 -14.46
C LYS A 26 -23.46 -13.83 -15.40
N ALA A 27 -23.54 -14.16 -16.69
CA ALA A 27 -24.08 -13.30 -17.73
C ALA A 27 -25.58 -13.06 -17.48
N LEU A 28 -25.93 -11.87 -16.99
CA LEU A 28 -27.29 -11.36 -17.06
C LEU A 28 -27.45 -10.65 -18.41
N LYS A 29 -28.29 -11.24 -19.28
CA LYS A 29 -28.85 -10.58 -20.46
C LYS A 29 -29.60 -9.34 -20.01
N GLN A 30 -29.39 -8.20 -20.67
CA GLN A 30 -30.31 -7.07 -20.59
C GLN A 30 -30.62 -6.53 -21.97
N ASP A 31 -31.92 -6.30 -22.15
CA ASP A 31 -32.64 -5.89 -23.34
C ASP A 31 -32.34 -4.46 -23.79
N ALA A 32 -32.65 -4.22 -25.06
CA ALA A 32 -32.33 -3.05 -25.86
C ALA A 32 -32.92 -1.72 -25.34
N SER A 33 -32.05 -0.74 -25.05
CA SER A 33 -32.23 0.70 -25.37
C SER A 33 -31.15 1.60 -24.73
N ASN A 34 -29.90 1.52 -25.20
CA ASN A 34 -28.98 2.68 -25.32
C ASN A 34 -27.62 2.20 -25.83
N GLU A 35 -27.20 2.68 -27.00
CA GLU A 35 -25.96 2.26 -27.67
C GLU A 35 -24.65 2.72 -27.00
N GLU A 36 -24.68 3.28 -25.79
CA GLU A 36 -23.48 3.83 -25.13
C GLU A 36 -22.87 2.95 -24.02
N ARG A 37 -23.40 1.76 -23.72
CA ARG A 37 -22.95 1.00 -22.54
C ARG A 37 -22.70 -0.49 -22.67
N SER A 38 -22.60 -1.05 -23.88
CA SER A 38 -22.08 -2.42 -24.06
C SER A 38 -20.55 -2.43 -23.96
N LEU A 39 -20.02 -2.08 -22.78
CA LEU A 39 -18.59 -2.23 -22.50
C LEU A 39 -18.28 -3.72 -22.43
N SER A 40 -17.22 -4.14 -23.12
CA SER A 40 -16.78 -5.53 -23.06
C SER A 40 -16.51 -5.95 -21.61
N ALA A 41 -16.65 -7.25 -21.34
CA ALA A 41 -16.32 -7.82 -20.02
C ALA A 41 -14.92 -7.40 -19.54
N GLN A 42 -13.98 -7.21 -20.48
CA GLN A 42 -12.62 -6.74 -20.22
C GLN A 42 -12.60 -5.30 -19.69
N THR A 43 -13.32 -4.37 -20.32
CA THR A 43 -13.36 -2.97 -19.85
C THR A 43 -14.09 -2.84 -18.51
N LEU A 44 -15.14 -3.64 -18.29
CA LEU A 44 -15.83 -3.69 -16.99
C LEU A 44 -14.90 -4.20 -15.89
N ALA A 45 -14.12 -5.27 -16.15
CA ALA A 45 -13.12 -5.77 -15.23
C ALA A 45 -12.01 -4.75 -14.95
N ALA A 46 -11.51 -4.05 -15.97
CA ALA A 46 -10.51 -2.99 -15.81
C ALA A 46 -11.02 -1.81 -14.98
N ARG A 47 -12.29 -1.41 -15.13
CA ARG A 47 -12.89 -0.36 -14.30
C ARG A 47 -13.07 -0.82 -12.85
N ALA A 48 -13.49 -2.06 -12.65
CA ALA A 48 -13.64 -2.63 -11.32
C ALA A 48 -12.29 -2.70 -10.59
N SER A 49 -11.19 -3.03 -11.27
CA SER A 49 -9.86 -3.00 -10.66
C SER A 49 -9.38 -1.57 -10.35
N GLN A 50 -9.62 -0.60 -11.26
CA GLN A 50 -9.30 0.82 -11.02
C GLN A 50 -10.05 1.41 -9.82
N ARG A 51 -11.32 1.02 -9.61
CA ARG A 51 -12.08 1.41 -8.40
C ARG A 51 -11.43 0.87 -7.13
N LYS A 52 -11.07 -0.43 -7.10
CA LYS A 52 -10.37 -1.04 -5.97
C LYS A 52 -9.02 -0.36 -5.67
N ILE A 53 -8.27 0.02 -6.70
CA ILE A 53 -7.01 0.76 -6.54
C ILE A 53 -7.29 2.15 -5.93
N SER A 54 -8.30 2.85 -6.42
CA SER A 54 -8.66 4.18 -5.94
C SER A 54 -9.10 4.16 -4.48
N GLU A 55 -9.94 3.18 -4.10
CA GLU A 55 -10.36 2.95 -2.72
C GLU A 55 -9.15 2.72 -1.80
N LYS A 56 -8.26 1.78 -2.16
CA LYS A 56 -7.06 1.51 -1.35
C LYS A 56 -6.12 2.71 -1.27
N THR A 57 -6.00 3.47 -2.35
CA THR A 57 -5.19 4.69 -2.39
C THR A 57 -5.76 5.76 -1.48
N GLN A 58 -7.09 5.91 -1.43
CA GLN A 58 -7.76 6.86 -0.54
C GLN A 58 -7.61 6.47 0.93
N GLU A 59 -7.76 5.18 1.26
CA GLU A 59 -7.55 4.69 2.63
C GLU A 59 -6.10 4.90 3.09
N LEU A 60 -5.13 4.65 2.21
CA LEU A 60 -3.71 4.91 2.48
C LEU A 60 -3.45 6.39 2.80
N GLY A 61 -4.09 7.30 2.07
CA GLY A 61 -3.98 8.75 2.31
C GLY A 61 -4.50 9.22 3.67
N LYS A 62 -5.27 8.40 4.40
CA LYS A 62 -5.70 8.70 5.79
C LYS A 62 -4.67 8.29 6.84
N LEU A 63 -3.82 7.30 6.53
CA LEU A 63 -2.81 6.76 7.44
C LEU A 63 -1.50 7.53 7.36
N ILE A 64 -1.25 8.17 6.23
CA ILE A 64 -0.03 8.94 5.99
C ILE A 64 -0.22 10.36 6.51
N PRO A 65 0.75 10.91 7.28
CA PRO A 65 0.72 12.30 7.67
C PRO A 65 0.66 13.20 6.44
N ASP A 66 -0.31 14.12 6.39
CA ASP A 66 -0.62 15.00 5.25
C ASP A 66 -0.94 14.29 3.92
N GLY A 67 -1.23 12.99 3.93
CA GLY A 67 -1.45 12.18 2.73
C GLY A 67 -2.62 12.64 1.86
N GLN A 68 -3.67 13.25 2.44
CA GLN A 68 -4.83 13.78 1.70
C GLN A 68 -4.48 14.93 0.74
N LYS A 69 -3.36 15.61 0.94
CA LYS A 69 -2.93 16.76 0.12
C LYS A 69 -1.92 16.39 -0.96
N MET A 70 -1.41 15.15 -0.95
CA MET A 70 -0.30 14.70 -1.80
C MET A 70 -0.77 14.02 -3.08
N ASN A 71 0.03 14.09 -4.14
CA ASN A 71 -0.18 13.26 -5.32
C ASN A 71 0.08 11.78 -4.97
N THR A 72 -0.58 10.85 -5.65
CA THR A 72 -0.45 9.40 -5.45
C THR A 72 1.00 8.91 -5.44
N VAL A 73 1.85 9.43 -6.34
CA VAL A 73 3.27 9.03 -6.40
C VAL A 73 4.03 9.49 -5.16
N GLU A 74 3.84 10.74 -4.77
CA GLU A 74 4.47 11.33 -3.58
C GLU A 74 3.97 10.64 -2.31
N MET A 75 2.67 10.32 -2.26
CA MET A 75 2.05 9.59 -1.18
C MET A 75 2.72 8.21 -0.98
N PHE A 76 2.98 7.45 -2.06
CA PHE A 76 3.68 6.18 -1.94
C PHE A 76 5.13 6.33 -1.45
N GLN A 77 5.84 7.36 -1.89
CA GLN A 77 7.19 7.65 -1.42
C GLN A 77 7.21 7.99 0.08
N VAL A 78 6.27 8.84 0.52
CA VAL A 78 6.12 9.23 1.93
C VAL A 78 5.72 8.03 2.78
N ALA A 79 4.80 7.19 2.31
CA ALA A 79 4.40 5.95 2.98
C ALA A 79 5.61 5.04 3.24
N PHE A 80 6.43 4.82 2.22
CA PHE A 80 7.62 3.99 2.33
C PHE A 80 8.62 4.55 3.33
N LYS A 81 8.88 5.87 3.25
CA LYS A 81 9.74 6.57 4.20
C LYS A 81 9.23 6.43 5.63
N TYR A 82 7.93 6.60 5.84
CA TYR A 82 7.28 6.49 7.15
C TYR A 82 7.41 5.10 7.77
N VAL A 83 7.19 4.03 6.99
CA VAL A 83 7.37 2.65 7.46
C VAL A 83 8.82 2.38 7.84
N ARG A 84 9.77 2.88 7.05
CA ARG A 84 11.21 2.74 7.33
C ARG A 84 11.58 3.44 8.64
N GLU A 85 11.18 4.69 8.81
CA GLU A 85 11.47 5.47 10.02
C GLU A 85 10.80 4.88 11.26
N SER A 86 9.55 4.42 11.13
CA SER A 86 8.83 3.74 12.21
C SER A 86 9.54 2.48 12.66
N ARG A 87 10.04 1.67 11.72
CA ARG A 87 10.82 0.45 12.02
C ARG A 87 12.14 0.79 12.72
N THR A 88 12.86 1.78 12.23
CA THR A 88 14.13 2.23 12.83
C THR A 88 13.90 2.75 14.25
N SER A 89 12.84 3.53 14.48
CA SER A 89 12.47 4.04 15.81
C SER A 89 12.15 2.90 16.78
N HIS A 90 11.31 1.95 16.36
CA HIS A 90 10.99 0.76 17.14
C HIS A 90 12.25 -0.04 17.50
N GLU A 91 13.13 -0.28 16.54
CA GLU A 91 14.40 -0.98 16.77
C GLU A 91 15.33 -0.22 17.75
N CYS A 92 15.38 1.11 17.65
CA CYS A 92 16.14 1.95 18.58
C CYS A 92 15.59 1.82 20.01
N MET A 93 14.28 1.96 20.20
CA MET A 93 13.65 1.79 21.51
C MET A 93 13.87 0.39 22.09
N CYS A 94 13.75 -0.67 21.27
CA CYS A 94 14.02 -2.04 21.70
C CYS A 94 15.47 -2.22 22.17
N LYS A 95 16.45 -1.68 21.44
CA LYS A 95 17.87 -1.76 21.83
C LYS A 95 18.13 -1.03 23.15
N SER A 96 17.57 0.17 23.32
CA SER A 96 17.68 0.90 24.59
C SER A 96 17.09 0.10 25.76
N PHE A 97 15.92 -0.52 25.57
CA PHE A 97 15.27 -1.31 26.62
C PHE A 97 16.09 -2.55 27.01
N GLU A 98 16.70 -3.24 26.04
CA GLU A 98 17.58 -4.38 26.31
C GLU A 98 18.85 -3.94 27.07
N SER A 99 19.43 -2.78 26.75
CA SER A 99 20.53 -2.22 27.54
C SER A 99 20.11 -1.97 28.99
N PHE A 100 18.95 -1.35 29.22
CA PHE A 100 18.43 -1.13 30.59
C PHE A 100 18.22 -2.44 31.36
N LYS A 101 17.66 -3.46 30.71
CA LYS A 101 17.46 -4.79 31.32
C LYS A 101 18.78 -5.46 31.67
N GLY A 102 19.79 -5.30 30.83
CA GLY A 102 21.15 -5.80 31.07
C GLY A 102 21.80 -5.15 32.29
N ASP A 103 21.63 -3.83 32.45
CA ASP A 103 22.22 -3.09 33.57
C ASP A 103 21.50 -3.35 34.90
N MET A 104 20.18 -3.55 34.89
CA MET A 104 19.44 -3.98 36.10
C MET A 104 19.88 -5.36 36.60
N LYS A 105 20.25 -6.28 35.71
CA LYS A 105 20.79 -7.60 36.10
C LYS A 105 22.18 -7.52 36.74
N LYS A 106 22.98 -6.50 36.41
CA LYS A 106 24.32 -6.31 36.99
C LYS A 106 24.30 -5.72 38.41
N ILE A 107 23.22 -5.02 38.76
CA ILE A 107 23.06 -4.40 40.08
C ILE A 107 22.56 -5.42 41.14
N GLN A 108 22.03 -6.58 40.71
CA GLN A 108 21.61 -7.66 41.61
C GLN A 108 22.74 -8.64 42.01
N VAL A 109 24.02 -8.23 41.91
CA VAL A 109 25.20 -9.02 42.33
C VAL A 109 25.80 -8.45 43.60
#